data_AF-A0A524I335-F1
#
_entry.id   AF-A0A524I335-F1
#
_cell.length_a   1.000
_cell.length_b   1.000
_cell.length_c   1.000
_cell.angle_alpha   90.00
_cell.angle_beta   90.00
_cell.angle_gamma   90.00
#
_symmetry.space_group_name_H-M   'P 1'
#
loop_
_entity.id
_entity.type
_entity.pdbx_description
1 polymer ?
#
loop_
_entity_poly.entity_id
_entity_poly.type
_entity_poly.pdbx_seq_one_letter_code
_entity_poly.pdbx_strand_id
1 'polypeptide(L)'
;MLRSEGEELKPHMEVVNRGRLMVLPDLTLENHSKGLSMFGDWRGFTVLCTCGSLVRLDQSMVTRKRYMGKPVECHQCRNRRIASEREDLDNEFYNREGE
;
A
#
# COMPACT_ATOMS: atom_id res chain seq x y z
N MET A 1 13.95 -55.23 -2.87
CA MET A 1 14.36 -54.21 -1.89
C MET A 1 13.61 -52.93 -2.24
N LEU A 2 12.78 -52.45 -1.32
CA LEU A 2 11.84 -51.34 -1.49
C LEU A 2 12.60 -50.00 -1.49
N ARG A 3 12.45 -49.20 -2.55
CA ARG A 3 12.77 -47.77 -2.52
C ARG A 3 11.44 -47.03 -2.46
N SER A 4 11.09 -46.53 -1.27
CA SER A 4 9.98 -45.60 -1.08
C SER A 4 10.47 -44.23 -1.51
N GLU A 5 10.14 -43.83 -2.73
CA GLU A 5 10.37 -42.45 -3.18
C GLU A 5 9.35 -41.56 -2.46
N GLY A 6 9.85 -40.67 -1.60
CA GLY A 6 9.03 -39.71 -0.88
C GLY A 6 8.35 -38.79 -1.88
N GLU A 7 7.02 -38.78 -1.87
CA GLU A 7 6.23 -37.77 -2.57
C GLU A 7 6.55 -36.40 -1.95
N GLU A 8 7.44 -35.65 -2.61
CA GLU A 8 7.65 -34.24 -2.33
C GLU A 8 6.34 -33.50 -2.59
N LEU A 9 5.61 -33.18 -1.51
CA LEU A 9 4.52 -32.22 -1.54
C LEU A 9 5.09 -30.86 -1.97
N LYS A 10 5.08 -30.60 -3.28
CA LYS A 10 5.34 -29.26 -3.82
C LYS A 10 4.15 -28.38 -3.44
N PRO A 11 4.32 -27.39 -2.55
CA PRO A 11 3.23 -26.48 -2.24
C PRO A 11 2.93 -25.66 -3.50
N HIS A 12 1.85 -26.00 -4.19
CA HIS A 12 1.35 -25.26 -5.33
C HIS A 12 0.40 -24.17 -4.82
N MET A 13 0.88 -22.93 -4.77
CA MET A 13 0.05 -21.78 -4.39
C MET A 13 -0.52 -21.13 -5.64
N GLU A 14 -1.80 -21.35 -5.91
CA GLU A 14 -2.51 -20.66 -6.98
C GLU A 14 -2.89 -19.25 -6.54
N VAL A 15 -2.21 -18.25 -7.11
CA VAL A 15 -2.63 -16.86 -6.97
C VAL A 15 -3.78 -16.61 -7.97
N VAL A 16 -5.00 -16.76 -7.48
CA VAL A 16 -6.22 -16.48 -8.27
C VAL A 16 -6.25 -14.98 -8.60
N ASN A 17 -5.82 -14.64 -9.81
CA ASN A 17 -5.82 -13.28 -10.31
C ASN A 17 -7.24 -12.89 -10.79
N ARG A 18 -8.14 -12.67 -9.83
CA ARG A 18 -9.38 -11.92 -10.10
C ARG A 18 -8.96 -10.46 -10.22
N GLY A 19 -9.11 -9.87 -11.42
CA GLY A 19 -8.66 -8.52 -11.82
C GLY A 19 -9.19 -7.33 -11.01
N ARG A 20 -9.01 -7.35 -9.69
CA ARG A 20 -9.14 -6.26 -8.72
C ARG A 20 -8.03 -6.47 -7.70
N LEU A 21 -7.00 -5.62 -7.79
CA LEU A 21 -5.95 -5.33 -6.80
C LEU A 21 -5.91 -6.29 -5.61
N MET A 22 -4.80 -7.04 -5.49
CA MET A 22 -4.50 -7.89 -4.34
C MET A 22 -4.59 -7.08 -3.04
N VAL A 23 -5.74 -7.15 -2.38
CA VAL A 23 -5.83 -6.94 -0.95
C VAL A 23 -5.32 -8.26 -0.39
N LEU A 24 -4.11 -8.26 0.16
CA LEU A 24 -3.68 -9.37 1.00
C LEU A 24 -4.81 -9.60 2.01
N PRO A 25 -5.38 -10.82 2.09
CA PRO A 25 -6.26 -11.17 3.18
C PRO A 25 -5.57 -10.73 4.47
N ASP A 26 -6.34 -10.13 5.36
CA ASP A 26 -5.86 -9.70 6.65
C ASP A 26 -5.42 -10.95 7.43
N LEU A 27 -4.20 -11.42 7.18
CA LEU A 27 -3.55 -12.49 7.96
C LEU A 27 -3.30 -12.03 9.41
N THR A 28 -3.68 -10.80 9.73
CA THR A 28 -3.80 -10.25 11.08
C THR A 28 -5.24 -10.11 11.55
N LEU A 29 -6.11 -11.07 11.23
CA LEU A 29 -7.44 -11.20 11.87
C LEU A 29 -7.33 -11.15 13.42
N GLU A 30 -6.16 -11.44 13.99
CA GLU A 30 -5.90 -11.37 15.44
C GLU A 30 -5.17 -10.11 15.92
N ASN A 31 -4.75 -9.21 15.03
CA ASN A 31 -4.01 -8.00 15.39
C ASN A 31 -4.57 -6.74 14.74
N HIS A 32 -5.88 -6.54 14.88
CA HIS A 32 -6.40 -5.18 15.04
C HIS A 32 -5.76 -4.60 16.30
N SER A 33 -4.51 -4.16 16.22
CA SER A 33 -3.86 -3.42 17.29
C SER A 33 -4.62 -2.10 17.40
N LYS A 34 -5.69 -2.11 18.21
CA LYS A 34 -6.34 -0.91 18.71
C LYS A 34 -5.27 -0.15 19.47
N GLY A 35 -4.54 0.68 18.75
CA GLY A 35 -3.70 1.69 19.37
C GLY A 35 -4.67 2.68 19.99
N LEU A 36 -4.67 2.79 21.31
CA LEU A 36 -5.31 3.89 22.01
C LEU A 36 -4.57 5.16 21.59
N SER A 37 -5.12 5.86 20.61
CA SER A 37 -4.73 7.23 20.31
C SER A 37 -5.46 8.14 21.30
N MET A 38 -4.85 9.26 21.69
CA MET A 38 -5.54 10.31 22.46
C MET A 38 -6.77 10.87 21.71
N PHE A 39 -6.92 10.53 20.43
CA PHE A 39 -8.03 10.90 19.55
C PHE A 39 -9.03 9.75 19.27
N GLY A 40 -8.93 8.62 20.00
CA GLY A 40 -9.85 7.46 19.89
C GLY A 40 -9.20 6.18 19.34
N ASP A 41 -10.04 5.19 19.03
CA ASP A 41 -9.59 3.89 18.47
C ASP A 41 -9.00 4.09 17.07
N TRP A 42 -7.69 3.88 16.91
CA TRP A 42 -7.06 3.87 15.60
C TRP A 42 -7.19 2.50 14.93
N ARG A 43 -7.74 2.47 13.71
CA ARG A 43 -7.84 1.26 12.87
C ARG A 43 -6.94 1.44 11.66
N GLY A 44 -5.90 0.63 11.56
CA GLY A 44 -4.95 0.67 10.45
C GLY A 44 -5.14 -0.47 9.45
N PHE A 45 -4.93 -0.20 8.17
CA PHE A 45 -4.71 -1.20 7.14
C PHE A 45 -3.23 -1.28 6.76
N THR A 46 -2.74 -2.50 6.56
CA THR A 46 -1.44 -2.74 5.92
C THR A 46 -1.62 -2.70 4.41
N VAL A 47 -0.88 -1.83 3.74
CA VAL A 47 -0.99 -1.60 2.29
C VAL A 47 0.39 -1.68 1.65
N LEU A 48 0.46 -2.31 0.47
CA LEU A 48 1.66 -2.32 -0.37
C LEU A 48 1.74 -1.03 -1.19
N CYS A 49 2.80 -0.26 -1.01
CA CYS A 49 3.10 0.92 -1.81
C CYS A 49 3.76 0.53 -3.15
N THR A 50 3.70 1.41 -4.15
CA THR A 50 4.36 1.25 -5.46
C THR A 50 5.88 1.11 -5.37
N CYS A 51 6.53 1.63 -4.32
CA CYS A 51 7.96 1.38 -4.08
C CYS A 51 8.26 -0.01 -3.50
N GLY A 52 7.24 -0.86 -3.28
CA GLY A 52 7.38 -2.19 -2.69
C GLY A 52 7.35 -2.22 -1.16
N SER A 53 7.25 -1.07 -0.48
CA SER A 53 7.14 -1.04 0.99
C SER A 53 5.74 -1.41 1.48
N LEU A 54 5.67 -2.20 2.56
CA LEU A 54 4.44 -2.41 3.33
C LEU A 54 4.31 -1.30 4.36
N VAL A 55 3.20 -0.56 4.33
CA VAL A 55 2.94 0.54 5.25
C VAL A 55 1.60 0.38 5.95
N ARG A 56 1.55 0.76 7.22
CA ARG A 56 0.30 0.85 7.97
C ARG A 56 -0.28 2.24 7.83
N LEU A 57 -1.50 2.33 7.30
CA LEU A 57 -2.21 3.58 7.06
C LEU A 57 -3.60 3.53 7.70
N ASP A 58 -4.13 4.69 8.05
CA ASP A 58 -5.47 4.79 8.62
C ASP A 58 -6.54 4.22 7.67
N GLN A 59 -7.43 3.37 8.20
CA GLN A 59 -8.47 2.68 7.45
C GLN A 59 -9.39 3.66 6.71
N SER A 60 -9.77 4.78 7.34
CA SER A 60 -10.66 5.77 6.74
C SER A 60 -9.96 6.49 5.59
N MET A 61 -8.67 6.78 5.73
CA MET A 61 -7.85 7.39 4.70
C MET A 61 -7.70 6.47 3.49
N VAL A 62 -7.39 5.18 3.71
CA VAL A 62 -7.27 4.20 2.63
C VAL A 62 -8.59 4.02 1.89
N THR A 63 -9.69 3.86 2.63
CA THR A 63 -11.03 3.71 2.04
C THR A 63 -11.42 4.93 1.20
N ARG A 64 -11.20 6.15 1.73
CA ARG A 64 -11.49 7.40 1.03
C ARG A 64 -10.65 7.56 -0.23
N LYS A 65 -9.34 7.32 -0.16
CA LYS A 65 -8.44 7.39 -1.32
C LYS A 65 -8.88 6.43 -2.42
N ARG A 66 -9.21 5.18 -2.06
CA ARG A 66 -9.72 4.18 -3.00
C ARG A 66 -11.04 4.61 -3.65
N TYR A 67 -11.97 5.13 -2.85
CA TYR A 67 -13.25 5.65 -3.36
C TYR A 67 -13.05 6.79 -4.37
N MET A 68 -12.07 7.67 -4.14
CA MET A 68 -11.73 8.75 -5.04
C MET A 68 -10.85 8.32 -6.24
N GLY A 69 -10.53 7.02 -6.38
CA GLY A 69 -9.59 6.54 -7.40
C GLY A 69 -8.15 7.06 -7.22
N LYS A 70 -7.80 7.56 -6.03
CA LYS A 70 -6.47 8.09 -5.72
C LYS A 70 -5.52 7.00 -5.22
N PRO A 71 -4.22 7.09 -5.55
CA PRO A 71 -3.25 6.10 -5.12
C PRO A 71 -3.01 6.13 -3.61
N VAL A 72 -2.86 4.93 -3.04
CA VAL A 72 -2.41 4.73 -1.65
C VAL A 72 -0.90 4.47 -1.69
N GLU A 73 -0.15 5.30 -0.98
CA GLU A 73 1.31 5.39 -1.08
C GLU A 73 1.92 5.60 0.31
N CYS A 74 3.17 5.17 0.49
CA CYS A 74 3.94 5.45 1.69
C CYS A 74 4.25 6.95 1.79
N HIS A 75 4.62 7.41 3.00
CA HIS A 75 4.95 8.82 3.23
C HIS A 75 6.06 9.32 2.28
N GLN A 76 7.05 8.48 1.99
CA GLN A 76 8.20 8.85 1.18
C GLN A 76 7.82 9.04 -0.30
N CYS A 77 7.07 8.10 -0.88
CA CYS A 77 6.55 8.23 -2.24
C CYS A 77 5.60 9.43 -2.36
N ARG A 78 4.72 9.62 -1.37
CA ARG A 78 3.84 10.78 -1.32
C ARG A 78 4.61 12.10 -1.35
N ASN A 79 5.60 12.24 -0.47
CA ASN A 79 6.37 13.46 -0.35
C ASN A 79 7.19 13.71 -1.61
N ARG A 80 7.79 12.67 -2.20
CA ARG A 80 8.51 12.78 -3.47
C ARG A 80 7.60 13.28 -4.60
N ARG A 81 6.40 12.69 -4.73
CA ARG A 81 5.43 13.11 -5.77
C ARG A 81 5.00 14.56 -5.55
N ILE A 82 4.64 14.94 -4.33
CA ILE A 82 4.25 16.32 -3.99
C ILE A 82 5.39 17.31 -4.27
N ALA A 83 6.63 16.94 -3.96
CA ALA A 83 7.79 17.78 -4.23
C ALA A 83 8.00 18.00 -5.73
N SER A 84 7.88 16.94 -6.54
CA SER A 84 7.94 17.03 -8.00
C SER A 84 6.82 17.91 -8.56
N GLU A 85 5.57 17.68 -8.12
CA GLU A 85 4.41 18.49 -8.55
C GLU A 85 4.61 19.98 -8.20
N ARG A 86 5.23 20.26 -7.06
CA ARG A 86 5.55 21.63 -6.64
C ARG A 86 6.63 22.25 -7.52
N GLU A 87 7.70 21.53 -7.80
CA GLU A 87 8.78 21.98 -8.68
C GLU A 87 8.26 22.27 -10.10
N ASP A 88 7.38 21.43 -10.64
CA ASP A 88 6.75 21.65 -11.94
C ASP A 88 5.92 22.94 -11.97
N LEU A 89 5.14 23.20 -10.90
CA LEU A 89 4.38 24.44 -10.77
C LEU A 89 5.31 25.65 -10.63
N ASP A 90 6.31 25.58 -9.75
CA ASP A 90 7.26 26.67 -9.54
C ASP A 90 7.98 27.01 -10.87
N ASN A 91 8.36 26.00 -11.66
CA ASN A 91 8.92 26.19 -13.00
C ASN A 91 7.93 26.86 -13.97
N GLU A 92 6.65 26.51 -13.94
CA GLU A 92 5.65 27.13 -14.82
C GLU A 92 5.42 28.62 -14.54
N PHE A 93 5.49 29.02 -13.26
CA PHE A 93 5.29 30.40 -12.83
C PHE A 93 6.56 31.25 -13.01
N TYR A 94 7.73 30.77 -12.55
CA TYR A 94 8.96 31.58 -12.54
C TYR A 94 9.71 31.60 -13.87
N ASN A 95 9.54 30.61 -14.76
CA ASN A 95 10.14 30.66 -16.10
C ASN A 95 9.41 31.60 -17.07
N ARG A 96 8.28 32.20 -16.66
CA ARG A 96 7.48 33.12 -17.49
C ARG A 96 7.76 34.60 -17.23
N GLU A 97 8.53 34.93 -16.19
CA GLU A 97 8.87 36.32 -15.80
C GLU A 97 10.25 36.78 -16.35
N GLY A 98 10.88 35.96 -17.20
CA GLY A 98 12.22 36.22 -17.77
C GLY A 98 12.26 36.57 -19.26
N GLU A 99 11.11 36.77 -19.93
CA GLU A 99 11.02 37.26 -21.33
C GLU A 99 10.55 38.72 -21.40
#